data_AF-A0A8S3BHQ7-F1
#
_entry.id   AF-A0A8S3BHQ7-F1
#
_cell.length_a   1.000
_cell.length_b   1.000
_cell.length_c   1.000
_cell.angle_alpha   90.00
_cell.angle_beta   90.00
_cell.angle_gamma   90.00
#
_symmetry.space_group_name_H-M   'P 1'
#
loop_
_entity.id
_entity.type
_entity.pdbx_description
1 polymer ?
#
loop_
_entity_poly.entity_id
_entity_poly.type
_entity_poly.pdbx_seq_one_letter_code
_entity_poly.pdbx_strand_id
1 'polypeptide(L)'
;CQHLTYINHTEETDSTPYPSNLLRNIARLGTTPSTVQYILTLDIDIFPVSDLFHHLVSFYTQIKLIEEFNRTLYVIPAFEIHIDTVKRGTLLPQNKRELILLWNDNQLQPLQADVCPTCQFLTNYQAWKQEASEDKIVPLFRPHYSQPWQPYYIGPKDVPTFDARFKSHAHARISQCCESFMAGYDYVVLNNVYLYRLGFLDKSQLPATEFMDDDTSVLLFDQFREDLAKHYLNTTRKYMEREEIINSIDTHLINAPPSRTIKNRLKNFLGFPKSINSEYIIDDEQCSWSSNTLLCATVFLEDAVNYQCITHKITEKYLLIHRWFSSPMIKKIHQIMLITNLCLAFFERPSSFSETSDVRDKPHRINFPFFILMIVEGVTLVWFSIYIFAKIMCVGIKQIQRRFWIIIFLIVVIYSSCEWFVMLVFLNQLYHGIRLRRIFRPVFMIESSPLMKKAFQALNANSLTIIASISLALIHILFFAAMAMFLFPRSDVYDHKKKSIFT
;
A
#
# COMPACT_ATOMS: atom_id res chain seq x y z
N CYS A 1 2.03 -7.77 -5.88
CA CYS A 1 1.69 -6.84 -4.79
C CYS A 1 1.06 -7.65 -3.68
N GLN A 2 1.88 -8.42 -2.95
CA GLN A 2 1.43 -9.20 -1.81
C GLN A 2 1.99 -8.52 -0.57
N HIS A 3 1.11 -8.29 0.40
CA HIS A 3 1.29 -7.54 1.63
C HIS A 3 1.51 -6.03 1.47
N LEU A 4 0.41 -5.32 1.19
CA LEU A 4 0.21 -3.99 1.77
C LEU A 4 -0.12 -4.19 3.26
N THR A 5 0.91 -4.46 4.05
CA THR A 5 0.85 -4.22 5.49
C THR A 5 1.12 -2.73 5.68
N TYR A 6 0.10 -1.99 6.10
CA TYR A 6 0.28 -0.65 6.67
C TYR A 6 1.08 -0.83 7.97
N ILE A 7 2.41 -0.73 7.87
CA ILE A 7 3.30 -0.67 9.03
C ILE A 7 3.38 0.79 9.43
N ASN A 8 2.90 1.09 10.64
CA ASN A 8 2.99 2.43 11.20
C ASN A 8 4.43 2.92 11.19
N HIS A 9 4.62 3.98 10.40
CA HIS A 9 5.74 4.87 10.51
C HIS A 9 5.37 5.90 11.56
N THR A 10 5.98 5.81 12.73
CA THR A 10 6.83 6.86 13.32
C THR A 10 6.98 6.64 14.82
N GLU A 11 8.21 6.45 15.29
CA GLU A 11 8.58 6.91 16.62
C GLU A 11 9.75 7.90 16.48
N GLU A 12 9.45 9.07 17.06
CA GLU A 12 10.26 10.25 17.40
C GLU A 12 10.48 11.36 16.36
N THR A 13 9.61 12.36 16.53
CA THR A 13 9.86 13.82 16.63
C THR A 13 9.84 14.71 15.39
N ASP A 14 9.05 14.36 14.37
CA ASP A 14 8.38 15.34 13.49
C ASP A 14 7.34 14.64 12.58
N SER A 15 6.54 13.76 13.17
CA SER A 15 5.50 13.02 12.45
C SER A 15 4.23 13.85 12.39
N THR A 16 4.11 14.76 11.43
CA THR A 16 2.79 15.30 11.07
C THR A 16 1.94 14.12 10.58
N PRO A 17 0.88 13.72 11.30
CA PRO A 17 0.06 12.59 10.90
C PRO A 17 -0.64 12.90 9.57
N TYR A 18 -0.82 11.86 8.73
CA TYR A 18 -1.39 12.00 7.40
C TYR A 18 -2.77 12.69 7.48
N PRO A 19 -2.97 13.84 6.82
CA PRO A 19 -4.16 14.67 7.03
C PRO A 19 -5.35 14.13 6.23
N SER A 20 -5.77 12.90 6.52
CA SER A 20 -6.74 12.14 5.71
C SER A 20 -8.08 12.87 5.53
N ASN A 21 -8.64 13.44 6.61
CA ASN A 21 -9.90 14.18 6.57
C ASN A 21 -9.79 15.50 5.79
N LEU A 22 -8.67 16.23 5.94
CA LEU A 22 -8.41 17.42 5.14
C LEU A 22 -8.39 17.07 3.65
N LEU A 23 -7.67 16.00 3.27
CA LEU A 23 -7.59 15.55 1.88
C LEU A 23 -8.94 15.07 1.34
N ARG A 24 -9.77 14.40 2.17
CA ARG A 24 -11.17 14.06 1.83
C ARG A 24 -11.99 15.31 1.53
N ASN A 25 -11.86 16.35 2.35
CA ASN A 25 -12.56 17.61 2.16
C ASN A 25 -12.09 18.34 0.89
N ILE A 26 -10.78 18.40 0.64
CA ILE A 26 -10.22 18.99 -0.59
C ILE A 26 -10.74 18.27 -1.83
N ALA A 27 -10.72 16.92 -1.82
CA ALA A 27 -11.28 16.13 -2.91
C ALA A 27 -12.76 16.44 -3.14
N ARG A 28 -13.53 16.60 -2.05
CA ARG A 28 -14.94 16.99 -2.11
C ARG A 28 -15.14 18.39 -2.71
N LEU A 29 -14.33 19.37 -2.29
CA LEU A 29 -14.37 20.74 -2.77
C LEU A 29 -13.98 20.86 -4.25
N GLY A 30 -13.02 20.04 -4.70
CA GLY A 30 -12.58 20.00 -6.10
C GLY A 30 -13.64 19.49 -7.09
N THR A 31 -14.76 18.95 -6.62
CA THR A 31 -15.88 18.57 -7.49
C THR A 31 -16.66 19.81 -7.94
N THR A 32 -17.06 19.88 -9.21
CA THR A 32 -17.84 21.02 -9.72
C THR A 32 -19.25 21.03 -9.11
N PRO A 33 -19.67 22.11 -8.40
CA PRO A 33 -20.98 22.16 -7.74
C PRO A 33 -22.18 22.01 -8.69
N SER A 34 -22.03 22.47 -9.94
CA SER A 34 -23.12 22.40 -10.94
C SER A 34 -23.32 20.99 -11.52
N THR A 35 -22.34 20.10 -11.43
CA THR A 35 -22.41 18.75 -12.02
C THR A 35 -22.52 17.65 -10.98
N VAL A 36 -22.04 17.87 -9.74
CA VAL A 36 -22.02 16.86 -8.67
C VAL A 36 -22.98 17.25 -7.55
N GLN A 37 -24.13 16.59 -7.49
CA GLN A 37 -25.16 16.79 -6.46
C GLN A 37 -25.01 15.83 -5.28
N TYR A 38 -24.54 14.61 -5.53
CA TYR A 38 -24.40 13.55 -4.54
C TYR A 38 -22.97 13.02 -4.49
N ILE A 39 -22.51 12.66 -3.29
CA ILE A 39 -21.14 12.26 -3.01
C ILE A 39 -21.13 10.98 -2.17
N LEU A 40 -20.31 10.02 -2.60
CA LEU A 40 -19.95 8.81 -1.87
C LEU A 40 -18.44 8.84 -1.64
N THR A 41 -18.01 8.84 -0.38
CA THR A 41 -16.58 8.84 -0.02
C THR A 41 -16.11 7.44 0.31
N LEU A 42 -15.23 6.86 -0.52
CA LEU A 42 -14.67 5.52 -0.34
C LEU A 42 -13.20 5.60 0.05
N ASP A 43 -12.75 4.65 0.88
CA ASP A 43 -11.33 4.41 1.07
C ASP A 43 -10.79 3.58 -0.12
N ILE A 44 -9.49 3.70 -0.41
CA ILE A 44 -8.87 3.10 -1.61
C ILE A 44 -8.96 1.56 -1.66
N ASP A 45 -9.14 0.93 -0.51
CA ASP A 45 -9.24 -0.52 -0.33
C ASP A 45 -10.69 -1.01 -0.17
N ILE A 46 -11.67 -0.12 -0.33
CA ILE A 46 -13.11 -0.43 -0.30
C ILE A 46 -13.64 -0.38 -1.73
N PHE A 47 -14.14 -1.52 -2.19
CA PHE A 47 -14.63 -1.70 -3.54
C PHE A 47 -16.15 -1.69 -3.56
N PRO A 48 -16.77 -0.99 -4.53
CA PRO A 48 -18.20 -1.09 -4.75
C PRO A 48 -18.58 -2.40 -5.45
N VAL A 49 -19.80 -2.89 -5.22
CA VAL A 49 -20.40 -3.91 -6.09
C VAL A 49 -20.39 -3.46 -7.55
N SER A 50 -20.32 -4.42 -8.47
CA SER A 50 -20.37 -4.17 -9.91
C SER A 50 -21.56 -3.29 -10.29
N ASP A 51 -21.29 -2.33 -11.18
CA ASP A 51 -22.30 -1.41 -11.72
C ASP A 51 -23.03 -0.51 -10.69
N LEU A 52 -22.45 -0.33 -9.49
CA LEU A 52 -23.04 0.50 -8.43
C LEU A 52 -23.44 1.91 -8.91
N PHE A 53 -22.64 2.53 -9.77
CA PHE A 53 -22.91 3.88 -10.28
C PHE A 53 -24.24 3.94 -11.03
N HIS A 54 -24.47 3.03 -12.00
CA HIS A 54 -25.70 3.02 -12.79
C HIS A 54 -26.93 2.67 -11.94
N HIS A 55 -26.79 1.74 -10.99
CA HIS A 55 -27.87 1.44 -10.06
C HIS A 55 -28.23 2.64 -9.18
N LEU A 56 -27.25 3.37 -8.65
CA LEU A 56 -27.49 4.58 -7.86
C LEU A 56 -28.11 5.69 -8.70
N VAL A 57 -27.66 5.91 -9.94
CA VAL A 57 -28.27 6.89 -10.84
C VAL A 57 -29.75 6.55 -11.08
N SER A 58 -30.07 5.28 -11.38
CA SER A 58 -31.45 4.82 -11.53
C SER A 58 -32.28 5.07 -10.27
N PHE A 59 -31.76 4.69 -9.11
CA PHE A 59 -32.38 4.94 -7.81
C PHE A 59 -32.70 6.43 -7.57
N TYR A 60 -31.71 7.31 -7.79
CA TYR A 60 -31.91 8.75 -7.61
C TYR A 60 -32.88 9.36 -8.62
N THR A 61 -32.90 8.90 -9.87
CA THR A 61 -33.89 9.37 -10.85
C THR A 61 -35.32 9.06 -10.44
N GLN A 62 -35.55 7.91 -9.79
CA GLN A 62 -36.86 7.52 -9.28
C GLN A 62 -37.25 8.30 -8.03
N ILE A 63 -36.29 8.50 -7.13
CA ILE A 63 -36.50 9.14 -5.82
C ILE A 63 -36.64 10.65 -5.90
N LYS A 64 -35.99 11.31 -6.86
CA LYS A 64 -36.09 12.76 -7.06
C LYS A 64 -37.51 13.26 -7.28
N LEU A 65 -38.44 12.37 -7.65
CA LEU A 65 -39.86 12.67 -7.82
C LEU A 65 -40.63 12.82 -6.49
N ILE A 66 -39.99 12.54 -5.35
CA ILE A 66 -40.60 12.55 -4.02
C ILE A 66 -39.86 13.62 -3.19
N GLU A 67 -40.53 14.71 -2.81
CA GLU A 67 -39.90 15.91 -2.21
C GLU A 67 -39.30 15.71 -0.80
N GLU A 68 -39.52 14.56 -0.15
CA GLU A 68 -39.14 14.29 1.24
C GLU A 68 -37.64 13.96 1.49
N PHE A 69 -36.79 14.04 0.46
CA PHE A 69 -35.42 13.49 0.52
C PHE A 69 -34.28 14.51 0.68
N ASN A 70 -34.58 15.80 0.89
CA ASN A 70 -33.58 16.88 0.95
C ASN A 70 -32.58 16.81 2.14
N ARG A 71 -32.70 15.83 3.04
CA ARG A 71 -31.77 15.60 4.16
C ARG A 71 -31.55 14.11 4.43
N THR A 72 -31.57 13.27 3.41
CA THR A 72 -31.42 11.82 3.58
C THR A 72 -30.04 11.33 3.13
N LEU A 73 -29.40 10.52 3.98
CA LEU A 73 -28.15 9.82 3.72
C LEU A 73 -28.46 8.34 3.50
N TYR A 74 -28.15 7.85 2.30
CA TYR A 74 -28.42 6.47 1.94
C TYR A 74 -27.20 5.60 2.25
N VAL A 75 -27.33 4.80 3.29
CA VAL A 75 -26.31 3.91 3.80
C VAL A 75 -26.18 2.69 2.91
N ILE A 76 -24.94 2.41 2.52
CA ILE A 76 -24.53 1.24 1.74
C ILE A 76 -23.81 0.29 2.70
N PRO A 77 -24.37 -0.90 2.99
CA PRO A 77 -23.72 -1.87 3.86
C PRO A 77 -22.34 -2.29 3.35
N ALA A 78 -21.37 -2.42 4.26
CA ALA A 78 -19.99 -2.72 3.92
C ALA A 78 -19.53 -4.02 4.57
N PHE A 79 -18.81 -4.84 3.82
CA PHE A 79 -18.42 -6.20 4.23
C PHE A 79 -16.92 -6.44 4.05
N GLU A 80 -16.40 -7.46 4.71
CA GLU A 80 -15.10 -8.04 4.47
C GLU A 80 -15.29 -9.44 3.86
N ILE A 81 -14.62 -9.70 2.74
CA ILE A 81 -14.60 -11.00 2.07
C ILE A 81 -13.30 -11.71 2.42
N HIS A 82 -13.39 -12.97 2.82
CA HIS A 82 -12.24 -13.76 3.21
C HIS A 82 -11.22 -13.89 2.06
N ILE A 83 -9.93 -13.73 2.35
CA ILE A 83 -8.88 -13.67 1.31
C ILE A 83 -8.78 -14.97 0.49
N ASP A 84 -9.11 -16.11 1.10
CA ASP A 84 -9.04 -17.40 0.42
C ASP A 84 -10.17 -17.60 -0.60
N THR A 85 -11.24 -16.81 -0.56
CA THR A 85 -12.23 -16.75 -1.65
C THR A 85 -11.56 -16.29 -2.94
N VAL A 86 -10.71 -15.26 -2.87
CA VAL A 86 -9.99 -14.74 -4.04
C VAL A 86 -8.87 -15.69 -4.48
N LYS A 87 -8.10 -16.25 -3.53
CA LYS A 87 -6.98 -17.14 -3.85
C LYS A 87 -7.41 -18.43 -4.55
N ARG A 88 -8.62 -18.93 -4.25
CA ARG A 88 -9.19 -20.14 -4.88
C ARG A 88 -9.73 -19.90 -6.29
N GLY A 89 -9.63 -18.67 -6.81
CA GLY A 89 -10.15 -18.31 -8.13
C GLY A 89 -11.67 -18.19 -8.16
N THR A 90 -12.34 -18.14 -7.01
CA THR A 90 -13.78 -17.88 -6.94
C THR A 90 -14.05 -16.46 -7.43
N LEU A 91 -15.03 -16.32 -8.33
CA LEU A 91 -15.45 -15.01 -8.81
C LEU A 91 -15.99 -14.18 -7.64
N LEU A 92 -15.63 -12.90 -7.62
CA LEU A 92 -16.17 -11.96 -6.65
C LEU A 92 -17.68 -11.78 -6.89
N PRO A 93 -18.47 -11.60 -5.83
CA PRO A 93 -19.92 -11.53 -5.94
C PRO A 93 -20.31 -10.30 -6.77
N GLN A 94 -21.22 -10.50 -7.73
CA GLN A 94 -21.72 -9.42 -8.60
C GLN A 94 -23.05 -8.84 -8.10
N ASN A 95 -23.76 -9.56 -7.23
CA ASN A 95 -25.06 -9.16 -6.72
C ASN A 95 -25.25 -9.63 -5.27
N LYS A 96 -26.32 -9.17 -4.62
CA LYS A 96 -26.65 -9.53 -3.23
C LYS A 96 -26.83 -11.04 -3.04
N ARG A 97 -27.45 -11.71 -4.00
CA ARG A 97 -27.72 -13.16 -3.92
C ARG A 97 -26.40 -13.94 -3.82
N GLU A 98 -25.42 -13.63 -4.65
CA GLU A 98 -24.08 -14.23 -4.60
C GLU A 98 -23.33 -13.86 -3.32
N LEU A 99 -23.47 -12.62 -2.84
CA LEU A 99 -22.88 -12.19 -1.58
C LEU A 99 -23.44 -13.01 -0.40
N ILE A 100 -24.74 -13.30 -0.39
CA ILE A 100 -25.38 -14.11 0.66
C ILE A 100 -24.86 -15.55 0.64
N LEU A 101 -24.50 -16.11 -0.53
CA LEU A 101 -23.86 -17.43 -0.59
C LEU A 101 -22.52 -17.43 0.16
N LEU A 102 -21.70 -16.40 -0.04
CA LEU A 102 -20.45 -16.23 0.71
C LEU A 102 -20.69 -16.05 2.22
N TRP A 103 -21.78 -15.36 2.60
CA TRP A 103 -22.19 -15.27 4.01
C TRP A 103 -22.47 -16.65 4.57
N ASN A 104 -23.26 -17.47 3.88
CA ASN A 104 -23.64 -18.80 4.35
C ASN A 104 -22.44 -19.76 4.45
N ASP A 105 -21.41 -19.56 3.63
CA ASP A 105 -20.15 -20.32 3.66
C ASP A 105 -19.11 -19.77 4.66
N ASN A 106 -19.50 -18.83 5.55
CA ASN A 106 -18.61 -18.17 6.50
C ASN A 106 -17.39 -17.48 5.84
N GLN A 107 -17.53 -17.02 4.59
CA GLN A 107 -16.49 -16.29 3.85
C GLN A 107 -16.73 -14.77 3.84
N LEU A 108 -17.69 -14.29 4.60
CA LEU A 108 -18.10 -12.88 4.62
C LEU A 108 -18.45 -12.46 6.05
N GLN A 109 -18.05 -11.24 6.41
CA GLN A 109 -18.45 -10.61 7.67
C GLN A 109 -18.73 -9.12 7.48
N PRO A 110 -19.46 -8.46 8.40
CA PRO A 110 -19.55 -7.01 8.43
C PRO A 110 -18.17 -6.35 8.50
N LEU A 111 -18.02 -5.19 7.87
CA LEU A 111 -16.75 -4.46 7.89
C LEU A 111 -16.26 -4.22 9.33
N GLN A 112 -15.01 -4.57 9.61
CA GLN A 112 -14.37 -4.37 10.91
C GLN A 112 -15.11 -5.02 12.09
N ALA A 113 -15.87 -6.11 11.86
CA ALA A 113 -16.63 -6.79 12.90
C ALA A 113 -15.76 -7.21 14.11
N ASP A 114 -14.54 -7.68 13.88
CA ASP A 114 -13.62 -8.12 14.95
C ASP A 114 -12.94 -6.96 15.70
N VAL A 115 -12.84 -5.81 15.01
CA VAL A 115 -12.19 -4.61 15.51
C VAL A 115 -13.15 -3.79 16.37
N CYS A 116 -14.30 -3.43 15.81
CA CYS A 116 -15.36 -2.69 16.46
C CYS A 116 -16.74 -3.32 16.14
N PRO A 117 -17.18 -4.31 16.94
CA PRO A 117 -18.44 -5.01 16.71
C PRO A 117 -19.68 -4.10 16.69
N THR A 118 -19.64 -2.99 17.43
CA THR A 118 -20.77 -2.06 17.57
C THR A 118 -20.80 -0.99 16.47
N CYS A 119 -19.67 -0.69 15.84
CA CYS A 119 -19.53 0.42 14.86
C CYS A 119 -20.39 0.25 13.61
N GLN A 120 -20.90 -0.95 13.33
CA GLN A 120 -21.73 -1.25 12.18
C GLN A 120 -23.15 -1.74 12.58
N PHE A 121 -23.47 -1.70 13.88
CA PHE A 121 -24.67 -2.33 14.43
C PHE A 121 -25.98 -1.79 13.82
N LEU A 122 -26.10 -0.47 13.67
CA LEU A 122 -27.31 0.17 13.13
C LEU A 122 -27.61 -0.16 11.67
N THR A 123 -26.63 -0.70 10.93
CA THR A 123 -26.84 -1.21 9.57
C THR A 123 -27.70 -2.47 9.55
N ASN A 124 -27.83 -3.17 10.70
CA ASN A 124 -28.63 -4.39 10.88
C ASN A 124 -28.48 -5.39 9.72
N TYR A 125 -27.27 -5.97 9.62
CA TYR A 125 -26.93 -6.92 8.55
C TYR A 125 -27.84 -8.15 8.51
N GLN A 126 -28.45 -8.55 9.63
CA GLN A 126 -29.39 -9.67 9.65
C GLN A 126 -30.70 -9.30 8.96
N ALA A 127 -31.29 -8.14 9.26
CA ALA A 127 -32.45 -7.65 8.53
C ALA A 127 -32.12 -7.44 7.05
N TRP A 128 -30.95 -6.87 6.75
CA TRP A 128 -30.49 -6.70 5.37
C TRP A 128 -30.36 -8.02 4.60
N LYS A 129 -29.85 -9.07 5.26
CA LYS A 129 -29.72 -10.42 4.69
C LYS A 129 -31.08 -11.08 4.43
N GLN A 130 -32.04 -10.88 5.33
CA GLN A 130 -33.38 -11.47 5.23
C GLN A 130 -34.23 -10.82 4.13
N GLU A 131 -33.97 -9.56 3.82
CA GLU A 131 -34.67 -8.84 2.76
C GLU A 131 -34.48 -9.49 1.38
N ALA A 132 -35.55 -9.53 0.59
CA ALA A 132 -35.57 -10.13 -0.74
C ALA A 132 -34.42 -9.59 -1.62
N SER A 133 -33.76 -10.51 -2.32
CA SER A 133 -32.73 -10.16 -3.30
C SER A 133 -33.39 -9.88 -4.64
N GLU A 134 -33.73 -8.62 -4.85
CA GLU A 134 -34.29 -8.11 -6.11
C GLU A 134 -33.23 -7.30 -6.88
N ASP A 135 -33.49 -6.99 -8.15
CA ASP A 135 -32.56 -6.21 -8.97
C ASP A 135 -32.62 -4.70 -8.66
N LYS A 136 -33.65 -4.24 -7.97
CA LYS A 136 -33.87 -2.81 -7.69
C LYS A 136 -33.32 -2.41 -6.32
N ILE A 137 -32.66 -1.25 -6.28
CA ILE A 137 -32.31 -0.60 -5.01
C ILE A 137 -33.56 0.08 -4.46
N VAL A 138 -33.91 -0.20 -3.21
CA VAL A 138 -34.94 0.54 -2.48
C VAL A 138 -34.48 0.90 -1.07
N PRO A 139 -35.06 1.94 -0.45
CA PRO A 139 -34.95 2.18 0.98
C PRO A 139 -35.45 0.97 1.77
N LEU A 140 -34.61 0.40 2.64
CA LEU A 140 -34.98 -0.75 3.45
C LEU A 140 -35.63 -0.32 4.77
N PHE A 141 -34.89 0.41 5.60
CA PHE A 141 -35.39 0.97 6.86
C PHE A 141 -34.62 2.23 7.24
N ARG A 142 -35.21 3.02 8.16
CA ARG A 142 -34.57 4.17 8.79
C ARG A 142 -34.07 3.77 10.18
N PRO A 143 -32.75 3.60 10.40
CA PRO A 143 -32.25 3.33 11.74
C PRO A 143 -32.47 4.53 12.64
N HIS A 144 -32.77 4.27 13.92
CA HIS A 144 -32.65 5.29 14.94
C HIS A 144 -31.15 5.52 15.20
N TYR A 145 -30.67 6.73 14.90
CA TYR A 145 -29.25 7.04 14.99
C TYR A 145 -28.74 6.89 16.42
N SER A 146 -27.58 6.26 16.56
CA SER A 146 -26.87 6.07 17.81
C SER A 146 -25.36 5.89 17.53
N GLN A 147 -24.51 6.24 18.48
CA GLN A 147 -23.06 6.09 18.46
C GLN A 147 -22.61 4.82 19.23
N PRO A 148 -21.45 4.23 18.88
CA PRO A 148 -20.63 4.54 17.70
C PRO A 148 -21.22 3.90 16.44
N TRP A 149 -21.35 4.66 15.36
CA TRP A 149 -21.73 4.13 14.05
C TRP A 149 -20.87 4.74 12.95
N GLN A 150 -20.40 3.90 12.02
CA GLN A 150 -19.47 4.24 10.95
C GLN A 150 -19.94 3.74 9.57
N PRO A 151 -21.14 4.11 9.12
CA PRO A 151 -21.65 3.69 7.83
C PRO A 151 -20.86 4.31 6.69
N TYR A 152 -20.86 3.63 5.54
CA TYR A 152 -20.68 4.29 4.26
C TYR A 152 -22.05 4.75 3.78
N TYR A 153 -22.12 5.98 3.29
CA TYR A 153 -23.35 6.50 2.72
C TYR A 153 -23.08 7.34 1.49
N ILE A 154 -24.08 7.41 0.62
CA ILE A 154 -24.17 8.41 -0.43
C ILE A 154 -25.19 9.47 0.00
N GLY A 155 -24.80 10.73 -0.08
CA GLY A 155 -25.59 11.86 0.39
C GLY A 155 -25.37 13.10 -0.46
N PRO A 156 -26.17 14.15 -0.27
CA PRO A 156 -25.99 15.39 -1.02
C PRO A 156 -24.67 16.07 -0.65
N LYS A 157 -24.17 16.94 -1.53
CA LYS A 157 -22.86 17.59 -1.37
C LYS A 157 -22.77 18.53 -0.16
N ASP A 158 -23.91 19.05 0.32
CA ASP A 158 -24.04 19.98 1.44
C ASP A 158 -24.04 19.30 2.82
N VAL A 159 -23.84 17.98 2.88
CA VAL A 159 -23.56 17.25 4.13
C VAL A 159 -22.32 17.83 4.80
N PRO A 160 -22.26 17.92 6.14
CA PRO A 160 -21.06 18.39 6.84
C PRO A 160 -19.76 17.71 6.37
N THR A 161 -18.68 18.48 6.31
CA THR A 161 -17.34 17.99 5.96
C THR A 161 -16.78 17.11 7.07
N PHE A 162 -15.72 16.36 6.78
CA PHE A 162 -14.98 15.68 7.84
C PHE A 162 -14.26 16.73 8.72
N ASP A 163 -14.25 16.53 10.04
CA ASP A 163 -13.44 17.37 10.93
C ASP A 163 -11.95 17.01 10.75
N ALA A 164 -11.16 17.99 10.32
CA ALA A 164 -9.74 17.83 9.99
C ALA A 164 -8.84 17.56 11.22
N ARG A 165 -9.35 17.81 12.44
CA ARG A 165 -8.65 17.52 13.70
C ARG A 165 -8.52 16.01 13.93
N PHE A 166 -9.50 15.23 13.48
CA PHE A 166 -9.45 13.76 13.54
C PHE A 166 -8.49 13.21 12.49
N LYS A 167 -7.30 12.81 12.96
CA LYS A 167 -6.23 12.24 12.13
C LYS A 167 -6.31 10.70 12.03
N SER A 168 -6.93 10.03 13.01
CA SER A 168 -7.11 8.58 13.03
C SER A 168 -8.31 8.13 12.18
N HIS A 169 -8.17 7.01 11.47
CA HIS A 169 -9.21 6.47 10.59
C HIS A 169 -10.49 6.07 11.33
N ALA A 170 -10.39 5.65 12.59
CA ALA A 170 -11.53 5.14 13.37
C ALA A 170 -12.56 6.23 13.71
N HIS A 171 -12.14 7.42 14.13
CA HIS A 171 -13.06 8.46 14.61
C HIS A 171 -13.55 9.41 13.51
N ALA A 172 -12.93 9.38 12.33
CA ALA A 172 -13.28 10.23 11.20
C ALA A 172 -14.73 10.04 10.73
N ARG A 173 -15.19 8.79 10.55
CA ARG A 173 -16.58 8.52 10.13
C ARG A 173 -17.58 8.68 11.28
N ILE A 174 -17.19 8.35 12.50
CA ILE A 174 -18.06 8.55 13.69
C ILE A 174 -18.40 10.03 13.85
N SER A 175 -17.38 10.90 13.85
CA SER A 175 -17.56 12.35 13.99
C SER A 175 -18.41 12.91 12.84
N GLN A 176 -18.09 12.55 11.59
CA GLN A 176 -18.87 12.97 10.43
C GLN A 176 -20.35 12.56 10.53
N CYS A 177 -20.63 11.32 10.94
CA CYS A 177 -22.01 10.84 11.09
C CYS A 177 -22.74 11.56 12.24
N CYS A 178 -22.04 11.85 13.32
CA CYS A 178 -22.57 12.62 14.45
C CYS A 178 -22.96 14.04 14.03
N GLU A 179 -22.05 14.76 13.38
CA GLU A 179 -22.33 16.12 12.91
C GLU A 179 -23.46 16.14 11.88
N SER A 180 -23.44 15.19 10.93
CA SER A 180 -24.51 15.07 9.94
C SER A 180 -25.88 14.85 10.61
N PHE A 181 -25.95 14.00 11.64
CA PHE A 181 -27.17 13.82 12.41
C PHE A 181 -27.61 15.12 13.10
N MET A 182 -26.70 15.85 13.75
CA MET A 182 -26.99 17.13 14.41
C MET A 182 -27.46 18.21 13.42
N ALA A 183 -26.91 18.19 12.20
CA ALA A 183 -27.27 19.06 11.08
C ALA A 183 -28.63 18.72 10.42
N GLY A 184 -29.38 17.77 10.99
CA GLY A 184 -30.73 17.43 10.54
C GLY A 184 -30.80 16.33 9.47
N TYR A 185 -29.70 15.61 9.21
CA TYR A 185 -29.72 14.49 8.26
C TYR A 185 -30.24 13.19 8.89
N ASP A 186 -31.10 12.50 8.16
CA ASP A 186 -31.58 11.16 8.51
C ASP A 186 -30.90 10.10 7.67
N TYR A 187 -30.81 8.89 8.21
CA TYR A 187 -30.18 7.76 7.55
C TYR A 187 -31.22 6.77 7.04
N VAL A 188 -30.93 6.17 5.90
CA VAL A 188 -31.74 5.11 5.27
C VAL A 188 -30.79 4.01 4.81
N VAL A 189 -30.98 2.78 5.26
CA VAL A 189 -30.19 1.64 4.76
C VAL A 189 -30.76 1.16 3.42
N LEU A 190 -29.89 0.91 2.44
CA LEU A 190 -30.27 0.36 1.14
C LEU A 190 -30.18 -1.17 1.11
N ASN A 191 -31.08 -1.84 0.38
CA ASN A 191 -31.20 -3.30 0.41
C ASN A 191 -30.31 -4.08 -0.58
N ASN A 192 -30.16 -3.64 -1.83
CA ASN A 192 -29.56 -4.45 -2.91
C ASN A 192 -28.21 -3.90 -3.40
N VAL A 193 -27.55 -3.07 -2.58
CA VAL A 193 -26.19 -2.58 -2.81
C VAL A 193 -25.30 -2.86 -1.62
N TYR A 194 -24.01 -2.99 -1.90
CA TYR A 194 -23.00 -3.18 -0.87
C TYR A 194 -21.62 -2.70 -1.34
N LEU A 195 -20.75 -2.52 -0.35
CA LEU A 195 -19.31 -2.33 -0.52
C LEU A 195 -18.57 -3.52 0.07
N TYR A 196 -17.36 -3.78 -0.38
CA TYR A 196 -16.55 -4.86 0.18
C TYR A 196 -15.06 -4.52 0.24
N ARG A 197 -14.38 -5.11 1.22
CA ARG A 197 -12.93 -5.18 1.33
C ARG A 197 -12.46 -6.62 1.18
N LEU A 198 -11.26 -6.83 0.65
CA LEU A 198 -10.65 -8.15 0.58
C LEU A 198 -9.74 -8.40 1.79
N GLY A 199 -9.96 -9.54 2.46
CA GLY A 199 -9.27 -9.94 3.68
C GLY A 199 -10.02 -9.50 4.93
N PHE A 200 -10.12 -10.41 5.90
CA PHE A 200 -10.63 -10.08 7.23
C PHE A 200 -9.57 -9.29 7.99
N LEU A 201 -10.00 -8.23 8.64
CA LEU A 201 -9.09 -7.38 9.40
C LEU A 201 -8.88 -7.95 10.80
N ASP A 202 -7.72 -8.56 11.03
CA ASP A 202 -7.31 -9.02 12.36
C ASP A 202 -6.56 -7.91 13.13
N LYS A 203 -6.83 -7.77 14.43
CA LYS A 203 -6.11 -6.86 15.33
C LYS A 203 -4.61 -7.11 15.34
N SER A 204 -4.17 -8.34 15.13
CA SER A 204 -2.74 -8.67 15.03
C SER A 204 -2.05 -7.99 13.83
N GLN A 205 -2.81 -7.64 12.81
CA GLN A 205 -2.32 -6.99 11.58
C GLN A 205 -2.41 -5.46 11.65
N LEU A 206 -3.10 -4.93 12.66
CA LEU A 206 -3.24 -3.50 12.87
C LEU A 206 -2.09 -3.00 13.77
N PRO A 207 -1.32 -2.02 13.31
CA PRO A 207 -0.23 -1.49 14.10
C PRO A 207 -0.75 -0.83 15.39
N ALA A 208 -0.02 -1.02 16.50
CA ALA A 208 -0.46 -0.61 17.85
C ALA A 208 -0.88 0.87 17.95
N THR A 209 -0.35 1.75 17.09
CA THR A 209 -0.67 3.19 17.04
C THR A 209 -1.94 3.56 16.26
N GLU A 210 -2.60 2.64 15.54
CA GLU A 210 -3.96 2.86 15.02
C GLU A 210 -5.06 2.64 16.08
N PHE A 211 -4.73 1.92 17.15
CA PHE A 211 -5.57 1.67 18.32
C PHE A 211 -5.00 2.26 19.61
N MET A 212 -3.95 3.07 19.53
CA MET A 212 -3.60 3.85 20.72
C MET A 212 -4.76 4.79 20.93
N ASP A 213 -5.58 4.39 21.90
CA ASP A 213 -6.36 5.18 22.83
C ASP A 213 -5.50 6.34 23.31
N ASP A 214 -5.19 7.26 22.40
CA ASP A 214 -4.54 8.49 22.76
C ASP A 214 -5.63 9.23 23.50
N ASP A 215 -5.42 9.51 24.79
CA ASP A 215 -6.32 10.35 25.59
C ASP A 215 -6.68 11.64 24.81
N THR A 216 -5.79 12.08 23.91
CA THR A 216 -6.00 13.12 22.90
C THR A 216 -7.21 12.90 21.98
N SER A 217 -7.45 11.69 21.44
CA SER A 217 -8.59 11.42 20.55
C SER A 217 -9.92 11.49 21.30
N VAL A 218 -9.92 11.14 22.59
CA VAL A 218 -11.09 11.17 23.47
C VAL A 218 -11.42 12.60 23.84
N LEU A 219 -10.42 13.34 24.32
CA LEU A 219 -10.54 14.77 24.63
C LEU A 219 -10.99 15.56 23.40
N LEU A 220 -10.45 15.22 22.23
CA LEU A 220 -10.88 15.83 20.97
C LEU A 220 -12.35 15.53 20.65
N PHE A 221 -12.83 14.31 20.93
CA PHE A 221 -14.23 13.97 20.71
C PHE A 221 -15.16 14.68 21.69
N ASP A 222 -14.74 14.88 22.94
CA ASP A 222 -15.49 15.67 23.93
C ASP A 222 -15.55 17.15 23.52
N GLN A 223 -14.42 17.74 23.11
CA GLN A 223 -14.38 19.10 22.54
C GLN A 223 -15.27 19.23 21.31
N PHE A 224 -15.19 18.26 20.39
CA PHE A 224 -16.04 18.21 19.20
C PHE A 224 -17.53 18.23 19.58
N ARG A 225 -17.94 17.53 20.64
CA ARG A 225 -19.34 17.52 21.09
C ARG A 225 -19.76 18.88 21.69
N GLU A 226 -18.90 19.53 22.45
CA GLU A 226 -19.14 20.90 22.91
C GLU A 226 -19.27 21.89 21.75
N ASP A 227 -18.42 21.76 20.73
CA ASP A 227 -18.48 22.57 19.51
C ASP A 227 -19.80 22.35 18.76
N LEU A 228 -20.23 21.09 18.63
CA LEU A 228 -21.53 20.76 18.03
C LEU A 228 -22.69 21.36 18.82
N ALA A 229 -22.66 21.31 20.15
CA ALA A 229 -23.70 21.90 20.99
C ALA A 229 -23.81 23.42 20.80
N LYS A 230 -22.66 24.10 20.63
CA LYS A 230 -22.59 25.55 20.36
C LYS A 230 -22.99 25.89 18.93
N HIS A 231 -22.66 25.04 17.96
CA HIS A 231 -22.93 25.29 16.54
C HIS A 231 -24.40 25.04 16.18
N TYR A 232 -25.01 24.00 16.76
CA TYR A 232 -26.37 23.55 16.44
C TYR A 232 -27.39 23.90 17.56
N LEU A 233 -27.42 25.14 18.05
CA LEU A 233 -28.27 25.57 19.18
C LEU A 233 -29.77 25.33 19.00
N ASN A 234 -30.26 25.35 17.76
CA ASN A 234 -31.69 25.25 17.44
C ASN A 234 -32.14 23.81 17.14
N THR A 235 -31.25 22.82 17.24
CA THR A 235 -31.60 21.43 16.94
C THR A 235 -32.31 20.77 18.12
N THR A 236 -33.33 19.96 17.85
CA THR A 236 -33.98 19.11 18.87
C THR A 236 -33.24 17.80 19.08
N ARG A 237 -32.25 17.50 18.23
CA ARG A 237 -31.46 16.28 18.25
C ARG A 237 -30.37 16.38 19.32
N LYS A 238 -30.05 15.25 19.94
CA LYS A 238 -28.96 15.15 20.90
C LYS A 238 -27.99 14.07 20.45
N TYR A 239 -26.70 14.37 20.53
CA TYR A 239 -25.68 13.32 20.49
C TYR A 239 -25.79 12.50 21.79
N MET A 240 -25.33 11.25 21.77
CA MET A 240 -25.35 10.44 22.99
C MET A 240 -24.24 10.85 23.93
N GLU A 241 -24.57 10.90 25.22
CA GLU A 241 -23.57 11.05 26.26
C GLU A 241 -22.68 9.82 26.36
N ARG A 242 -21.44 10.02 26.82
CA ARG A 242 -20.46 8.93 26.93
C ARG A 242 -21.02 7.75 27.73
N GLU A 243 -21.65 8.05 28.86
CA GLU A 243 -22.28 7.07 29.75
C GLU A 243 -23.46 6.35 29.07
N GLU A 244 -24.24 7.06 28.26
CA GLU A 244 -25.35 6.49 27.48
C GLU A 244 -24.84 5.51 26.43
N ILE A 245 -23.75 5.84 25.74
CA ILE A 245 -23.10 4.93 24.77
C ILE A 245 -22.73 3.62 25.46
N ILE A 246 -22.08 3.69 26.62
CA ILE A 246 -21.66 2.49 27.38
C ILE A 246 -22.86 1.65 27.81
N ASN A 247 -23.91 2.29 28.31
CA ASN A 247 -25.11 1.62 28.78
C ASN A 247 -25.93 1.01 27.62
N SER A 248 -25.94 1.65 26.44
CA SER A 248 -26.57 1.13 25.23
C SER A 248 -25.85 -0.14 24.72
N ILE A 249 -24.53 -0.21 24.88
CA ILE A 249 -23.76 -1.39 24.49
C ILE A 249 -24.09 -2.58 25.40
N ASP A 250 -24.22 -2.36 26.71
CA ASP A 250 -24.60 -3.40 27.66
C ASP A 250 -25.98 -3.98 27.34
N THR A 251 -26.92 -3.21 26.77
CA THR A 251 -28.24 -3.72 26.34
C THR A 251 -28.20 -4.45 25.00
N HIS A 252 -27.40 -3.99 24.04
CA HIS A 252 -27.28 -4.64 22.73
C HIS A 252 -26.48 -5.96 22.75
N LEU A 253 -25.57 -6.14 23.73
CA LEU A 253 -24.78 -7.36 23.88
C LEU A 253 -25.48 -8.49 24.67
N ILE A 254 -26.68 -8.26 25.22
CA ILE A 254 -27.45 -9.27 25.99
C ILE A 254 -27.80 -10.51 25.16
N ASN A 255 -27.81 -10.39 23.83
CA ASN A 255 -28.10 -11.49 22.91
C ASN A 255 -26.84 -12.21 22.36
N ALA A 256 -25.64 -11.85 22.83
CA ALA A 256 -24.38 -12.51 22.48
C ALA A 256 -23.78 -13.21 23.72
N PRO A 257 -23.06 -14.34 23.56
CA PRO A 257 -22.52 -15.09 24.69
C PRO A 257 -21.62 -14.20 25.58
N PRO A 258 -21.63 -14.40 26.91
CA PRO A 258 -21.11 -13.45 27.87
C PRO A 258 -19.58 -13.44 27.82
N SER A 259 -19.01 -12.55 27.01
CA SER A 259 -17.57 -12.29 27.02
C SER A 259 -17.30 -11.01 27.81
N ARG A 260 -16.86 -11.16 29.06
CA ARG A 260 -16.26 -10.09 29.89
C ARG A 260 -15.16 -9.31 29.13
N THR A 261 -14.58 -9.94 28.11
CA THR A 261 -13.58 -9.40 27.21
C THR A 261 -14.14 -8.34 26.27
N ILE A 262 -15.39 -8.44 25.79
CA ILE A 262 -16.01 -7.46 24.88
C ILE A 262 -16.19 -6.10 25.58
N LYS A 263 -16.66 -6.10 26.83
CA LYS A 263 -16.83 -4.87 27.63
C LYS A 263 -15.51 -4.13 27.85
N ASN A 264 -14.45 -4.85 28.23
CA ASN A 264 -13.12 -4.25 28.39
C ASN A 264 -12.53 -3.80 27.03
N ARG A 265 -12.78 -4.54 25.95
CA ARG A 265 -12.36 -4.17 24.58
C ARG A 265 -13.03 -2.88 24.07
N LEU A 266 -14.29 -2.63 24.43
CA LEU A 266 -15.03 -1.43 24.06
C LEU A 266 -14.72 -0.23 24.95
N LYS A 267 -14.49 -0.44 26.24
CA LYS A 267 -13.99 0.63 27.13
C LYS A 267 -12.63 1.15 26.68
N ASN A 268 -11.77 0.27 26.17
CA ASN A 268 -10.51 0.67 25.55
C ASN A 268 -10.80 1.44 24.25
N PHE A 269 -11.53 0.87 23.28
CA PHE A 269 -11.85 1.55 22.01
C PHE A 269 -12.56 2.92 22.14
N LEU A 270 -13.38 3.13 23.18
CA LEU A 270 -14.04 4.41 23.51
C LEU A 270 -13.21 5.30 24.47
N GLY A 271 -11.96 4.90 24.74
CA GLY A 271 -10.87 5.61 25.38
C GLY A 271 -11.13 6.19 26.76
N PHE A 272 -11.48 5.38 27.76
CA PHE A 272 -11.55 5.88 29.14
C PHE A 272 -10.16 6.36 29.62
N PRO A 273 -9.99 7.65 29.99
CA PRO A 273 -8.72 8.13 30.47
C PRO A 273 -8.38 7.50 31.81
N LYS A 274 -7.11 7.10 31.98
CA LYS A 274 -6.50 7.02 33.31
C LYS A 274 -6.15 8.46 33.69
N SER A 275 -6.60 8.92 34.84
CA SER A 275 -6.42 10.29 35.33
C SER A 275 -5.00 10.83 35.08
N ILE A 276 -4.88 11.85 34.23
CA ILE A 276 -3.65 12.66 34.10
C ILE A 276 -4.07 14.12 34.05
N ASN A 277 -3.61 14.89 35.05
CA ASN A 277 -3.66 16.34 35.07
C ASN A 277 -2.61 16.86 34.08
N SER A 278 -3.05 17.37 32.94
CA SER A 278 -2.24 18.28 32.12
C SER A 278 -3.16 19.16 31.29
N GLU A 279 -3.17 20.45 31.62
CA GLU A 279 -3.72 21.50 30.75
C GLU A 279 -2.93 21.48 29.44
N TYR A 280 -3.61 21.19 28.32
CA TYR A 280 -3.05 21.34 26.99
C TYR A 280 -3.85 22.39 26.23
N ILE A 281 -3.16 23.48 25.90
CA ILE A 281 -3.64 24.56 25.03
C ILE A 281 -3.55 24.04 23.59
N ILE A 282 -4.71 23.91 22.93
CA ILE A 282 -4.79 23.66 21.49
C ILE A 282 -4.94 25.04 20.86
N ASP A 283 -3.90 25.53 20.20
CA ASP A 283 -3.96 26.80 19.49
C ASP A 283 -4.95 26.71 18.31
N ASP A 284 -6.04 27.46 18.45
CA ASP A 284 -7.02 27.80 17.42
C ASP A 284 -6.35 28.71 16.37
N GLU A 285 -5.48 28.16 15.51
CA GLU A 285 -5.08 28.88 14.30
C GLU A 285 -6.00 28.53 13.13
N GLN A 286 -6.89 29.48 12.85
CA GLN A 286 -7.59 29.68 11.58
C GLN A 286 -6.77 29.17 10.40
N CYS A 287 -7.40 28.29 9.62
CA CYS A 287 -6.83 27.61 8.45
C CYS A 287 -6.50 28.62 7.34
N SER A 288 -5.35 29.29 7.44
CA SER A 288 -4.68 29.94 6.32
C SER A 288 -3.79 28.90 5.65
N TRP A 289 -4.00 28.66 4.36
CA TRP A 289 -3.25 27.67 3.61
C TRP A 289 -1.79 28.13 3.47
N SER A 290 -0.88 27.55 4.26
CA SER A 290 0.54 27.74 4.01
C SER A 290 0.90 27.09 2.67
N SER A 291 1.73 27.75 1.85
CA SER A 291 2.23 27.22 0.57
C SER A 291 2.83 25.81 0.69
N ASN A 292 3.32 25.46 1.88
CA ASN A 292 3.91 24.16 2.21
C ASN A 292 2.89 23.02 2.25
N THR A 293 1.66 23.30 2.70
CA THR A 293 0.57 22.31 2.77
C THR A 293 0.12 21.90 1.36
N LEU A 294 0.05 22.86 0.44
CA LEU A 294 -0.29 22.60 -0.96
C LEU A 294 0.79 21.75 -1.65
N LEU A 295 2.07 22.07 -1.44
CA LEU A 295 3.18 21.27 -1.99
C LEU A 295 3.12 19.81 -1.50
N CYS A 296 2.90 19.58 -0.21
CA CYS A 296 2.74 18.23 0.34
C CYS A 296 1.59 17.47 -0.34
N ALA A 297 0.42 18.09 -0.45
CA ALA A 297 -0.75 17.46 -1.07
C ALA A 297 -0.48 17.10 -2.55
N THR A 298 0.17 17.99 -3.31
CA THR A 298 0.52 17.70 -4.71
C THR A 298 1.49 16.53 -4.84
N VAL A 299 2.53 16.47 -4.01
CA VAL A 299 3.52 15.37 -4.05
C VAL A 299 2.87 14.04 -3.67
N PHE A 300 1.98 14.01 -2.67
CA PHE A 300 1.28 12.77 -2.29
C PHE A 300 0.33 12.28 -3.39
N LEU A 301 -0.36 13.19 -4.07
CA LEU A 301 -1.20 12.81 -5.22
C LEU A 301 -0.36 12.30 -6.38
N GLU A 302 0.76 12.96 -6.70
CA GLU A 302 1.70 12.51 -7.74
C GLU A 302 2.29 11.13 -7.41
N ASP A 303 2.69 10.89 -6.17
CA ASP A 303 3.20 9.60 -5.71
C ASP A 303 2.12 8.51 -5.78
N ALA A 304 0.87 8.82 -5.39
CA ALA A 304 -0.26 7.90 -5.45
C ALA A 304 -0.58 7.47 -6.90
N VAL A 305 -0.64 8.43 -7.84
CA VAL A 305 -0.84 8.15 -9.28
C VAL A 305 0.28 7.26 -9.84
N ASN A 306 1.51 7.44 -9.35
CA ASN A 306 2.68 6.66 -9.77
C ASN A 306 2.92 5.38 -8.95
N TYR A 307 1.99 5.01 -8.05
CA TYR A 307 2.11 3.85 -7.15
C TYR A 307 3.42 3.83 -6.33
N GLN A 308 3.88 5.01 -5.90
CA GLN A 308 5.07 5.17 -5.08
C GLN A 308 4.72 5.19 -3.59
N CYS A 309 5.57 4.60 -2.76
CA CYS A 309 5.41 4.66 -1.31
C CYS A 309 5.89 6.02 -0.77
N ILE A 310 5.12 6.60 0.14
CA ILE A 310 5.48 7.84 0.84
C ILE A 310 6.56 7.51 1.88
N THR A 311 7.82 7.75 1.51
CA THR A 311 8.99 7.46 2.37
C THR A 311 9.98 8.61 2.45
N HIS A 312 9.62 9.75 1.88
CA HIS A 312 10.44 10.95 1.88
C HIS A 312 10.10 11.82 3.10
N LYS A 313 11.06 12.65 3.53
CA LYS A 313 10.84 13.65 4.58
C LYS A 313 9.87 14.74 4.08
N ILE A 314 8.96 15.20 4.94
CA ILE A 314 7.87 16.13 4.61
C ILE A 314 8.30 17.61 4.78
N THR A 315 9.57 17.93 4.59
CA THR A 315 10.05 19.33 4.59
C THR A 315 10.05 19.87 3.17
N GLU A 316 9.69 21.15 3.00
CA GLU A 316 9.61 21.84 1.70
C GLU A 316 10.82 21.55 0.78
N LYS A 317 12.04 21.73 1.30
CA LYS A 317 13.28 21.47 0.56
C LYS A 317 13.39 20.03 0.05
N TYR A 318 13.06 19.02 0.88
CA TYR A 318 13.17 17.62 0.49
C TYR A 318 12.06 17.20 -0.47
N LEU A 319 10.87 17.78 -0.35
CA LEU A 319 9.75 17.59 -1.26
C LEU A 319 10.05 18.14 -2.66
N LEU A 320 10.64 19.32 -2.75
CA LEU A 320 11.06 19.90 -4.04
C LEU A 320 12.13 19.02 -4.72
N ILE A 321 13.11 18.54 -3.96
CA ILE A 321 14.14 17.63 -4.48
C ILE A 321 13.49 16.31 -4.95
N HIS A 322 12.63 15.69 -4.11
CA HIS A 322 11.93 14.46 -4.48
C HIS A 322 11.11 14.63 -5.76
N ARG A 323 10.33 15.71 -5.85
CA ARG A 323 9.51 16.02 -7.03
C ARG A 323 10.36 16.20 -8.29
N TRP A 324 11.50 16.90 -8.17
CA TRP A 324 12.43 17.09 -9.29
C TRP A 324 13.05 15.77 -9.78
N PHE A 325 13.54 14.92 -8.87
CA PHE A 325 14.07 13.60 -9.22
C PHE A 325 12.99 12.61 -9.71
N SER A 326 11.74 12.80 -9.29
CA SER A 326 10.59 12.03 -9.74
C SER A 326 10.01 12.50 -11.08
N SER A 327 10.52 13.61 -11.63
CA SER A 327 10.09 14.14 -12.92
C SER A 327 10.34 13.16 -14.08
N PRO A 328 9.49 13.16 -15.12
CA PRO A 328 9.63 12.23 -16.24
C PRO A 328 10.94 12.43 -17.01
N MET A 329 11.47 13.65 -17.07
CA MET A 329 12.72 13.96 -17.74
C MET A 329 13.92 13.34 -17.01
N ILE A 330 14.01 13.50 -15.68
CA ILE A 330 15.10 12.91 -14.89
C ILE A 330 15.02 11.38 -14.90
N LYS A 331 13.82 10.80 -14.82
CA LYS A 331 13.62 9.34 -14.97
C LYS A 331 14.13 8.83 -16.33
N LYS A 332 13.87 9.55 -17.42
CA LYS A 332 14.40 9.21 -18.76
C LYS A 332 15.92 9.31 -18.82
N ILE A 333 16.52 10.37 -18.26
CA ILE A 333 17.98 10.53 -18.21
C ILE A 333 18.61 9.36 -17.43
N HIS A 334 18.02 9.01 -16.28
CA HIS A 334 18.50 7.87 -15.49
C HIS A 334 18.43 6.56 -16.28
N GLN A 335 17.36 6.31 -17.04
CA GLN A 335 17.26 5.15 -17.93
C GLN A 335 18.33 5.16 -19.03
N ILE A 336 18.60 6.31 -19.65
CA ILE A 336 19.65 6.44 -20.67
C ILE A 336 21.03 6.12 -20.08
N MET A 337 21.33 6.60 -18.87
CA MET A 337 22.60 6.32 -18.18
C MET A 337 22.75 4.84 -17.83
N LEU A 338 21.67 4.18 -17.40
CA LEU A 338 21.64 2.73 -17.17
C LEU A 338 21.93 1.95 -18.47
N ILE A 339 21.23 2.28 -19.55
CA ILE A 339 21.41 1.62 -20.85
C ILE A 339 22.85 1.83 -21.35
N THR A 340 23.37 3.05 -21.23
CA THR A 340 24.74 3.38 -21.62
C THR A 340 25.76 2.54 -20.85
N ASN A 341 25.61 2.44 -19.53
CA ASN A 341 26.51 1.66 -18.68
C ASN A 341 26.50 0.16 -19.03
N LEU A 342 25.33 -0.40 -19.32
CA LEU A 342 25.19 -1.80 -19.77
C LEU A 342 25.78 -2.01 -21.18
N CYS A 343 25.53 -1.08 -22.10
CA CYS A 343 26.01 -1.18 -23.48
C CYS A 343 27.53 -1.04 -23.61
N LEU A 344 28.21 -0.39 -22.65
CA LEU A 344 29.68 -0.31 -22.64
C LEU A 344 30.35 -1.70 -22.73
N ALA A 345 29.69 -2.76 -22.26
CA ALA A 345 30.19 -4.12 -22.34
C ALA A 345 30.47 -4.59 -23.79
N PHE A 346 29.74 -4.07 -24.79
CA PHE A 346 29.95 -4.44 -26.20
C PHE A 346 31.22 -3.80 -26.82
N PHE A 347 31.58 -2.62 -26.35
CA PHE A 347 32.71 -1.83 -26.83
C PHE A 347 34.01 -2.15 -26.09
N GLU A 348 33.89 -2.61 -24.85
CA GLU A 348 35.01 -3.01 -24.02
C GLU A 348 35.67 -4.32 -24.47
N ARG A 349 36.95 -4.55 -24.10
CA ARG A 349 37.62 -5.81 -24.42
C ARG A 349 37.08 -7.00 -23.60
N PRO A 350 36.85 -8.17 -24.22
CA PRO A 350 36.93 -8.42 -25.67
C PRO A 350 35.76 -7.76 -26.41
N SER A 351 36.04 -6.97 -27.45
CA SER A 351 34.98 -6.25 -28.17
C SER A 351 34.12 -7.23 -28.95
N SER A 352 32.83 -6.90 -29.04
CA SER A 352 31.82 -7.70 -29.77
C SER A 352 31.73 -7.30 -31.25
N PHE A 353 32.52 -6.32 -31.68
CA PHE A 353 32.54 -5.84 -33.06
C PHE A 353 33.48 -6.70 -33.91
N SER A 354 32.91 -7.76 -34.48
CA SER A 354 33.51 -8.58 -35.53
C SER A 354 32.44 -8.93 -36.57
N GLU A 355 32.88 -9.20 -37.80
CA GLU A 355 32.00 -9.60 -38.90
C GLU A 355 31.34 -10.97 -38.67
N THR A 356 32.08 -11.88 -38.03
CA THR A 356 31.61 -13.21 -37.64
C THR A 356 31.93 -13.47 -36.15
N SER A 357 31.16 -14.36 -35.53
CA SER A 357 31.46 -14.91 -34.20
C SER A 357 32.21 -16.24 -34.29
N ASP A 358 32.44 -16.78 -35.49
CA ASP A 358 33.16 -18.05 -35.67
C ASP A 358 34.63 -17.89 -35.26
N VAL A 359 35.06 -18.74 -34.34
CA VAL A 359 36.42 -18.79 -33.81
C VAL A 359 37.41 -19.26 -34.89
N ARG A 360 36.95 -20.05 -35.86
CA ARG A 360 37.77 -20.60 -36.95
C ARG A 360 38.30 -19.49 -37.85
N ASP A 361 37.48 -18.49 -38.11
CA ASP A 361 37.78 -17.38 -39.03
C ASP A 361 38.71 -16.33 -38.41
N LYS A 362 38.97 -16.40 -37.09
CA LYS A 362 39.77 -15.43 -36.30
C LYS A 362 39.53 -13.98 -36.76
N PRO A 363 38.27 -13.51 -36.79
CA PRO A 363 37.94 -12.22 -37.38
C PRO A 363 38.62 -11.08 -36.62
N HIS A 364 39.08 -10.07 -37.36
CA HIS A 364 39.66 -8.87 -36.77
C HIS A 364 38.60 -8.13 -35.95
N ARG A 365 38.89 -7.89 -34.66
CA ARG A 365 37.98 -7.20 -33.75
C ARG A 365 38.33 -5.73 -33.67
N ILE A 366 37.34 -4.87 -33.90
CA ILE A 366 37.50 -3.42 -33.76
C ILE A 366 37.65 -3.08 -32.28
N ASN A 367 38.77 -2.45 -31.91
CA ASN A 367 39.05 -2.01 -30.54
C ASN A 367 38.85 -0.51 -30.43
N PHE A 368 37.99 -0.07 -29.52
CA PHE A 368 37.78 1.34 -29.25
C PHE A 368 38.89 1.90 -28.35
N PRO A 369 39.24 3.19 -28.48
CA PRO A 369 40.20 3.84 -27.59
C PRO A 369 39.74 3.74 -26.14
N PHE A 370 40.61 3.19 -25.29
CA PHE A 370 40.29 2.89 -23.89
C PHE A 370 39.84 4.13 -23.11
N PHE A 371 40.50 5.27 -23.34
CA PHE A 371 40.20 6.53 -22.67
C PHE A 371 38.76 7.02 -22.90
N ILE A 372 38.22 6.82 -24.11
CA ILE A 372 36.85 7.21 -24.43
C ILE A 372 35.86 6.38 -23.60
N LEU A 373 36.07 5.07 -23.52
CA LEU A 373 35.23 4.17 -22.71
C LEU A 373 35.31 4.51 -21.22
N MET A 374 36.50 4.88 -20.74
CA MET A 374 36.68 5.34 -19.36
C MET A 374 35.93 6.63 -19.04
N ILE A 375 35.95 7.60 -19.95
CA ILE A 375 35.20 8.86 -19.77
C ILE A 375 33.71 8.57 -19.70
N VAL A 376 33.17 7.80 -20.65
CA VAL A 376 31.74 7.47 -20.69
C VAL A 376 31.35 6.71 -19.42
N GLU A 377 32.14 5.73 -18.99
CA GLU A 377 31.91 5.01 -17.74
C GLU A 377 31.94 5.96 -16.53
N GLY A 378 32.92 6.86 -16.45
CA GLY A 378 33.05 7.86 -15.38
C GLY A 378 31.83 8.77 -15.28
N VAL A 379 31.32 9.26 -16.42
CA VAL A 379 30.09 10.07 -16.48
C VAL A 379 28.90 9.30 -15.91
N THR A 380 28.74 8.02 -16.25
CA THR A 380 27.63 7.22 -15.71
C THR A 380 27.75 6.98 -14.20
N LEU A 381 28.96 6.77 -13.68
CA LEU A 381 29.21 6.56 -12.24
C LEU A 381 28.98 7.85 -11.43
N VAL A 382 29.39 9.00 -11.96
CA VAL A 382 29.09 10.31 -11.34
C VAL A 382 27.58 10.52 -11.28
N TRP A 383 26.85 10.23 -12.35
CA TRP A 383 25.39 10.31 -12.35
C TRP A 383 24.74 9.39 -11.30
N PHE A 384 25.17 8.12 -11.22
CA PHE A 384 24.65 7.21 -10.19
C PHE A 384 24.97 7.66 -8.77
N SER A 385 26.12 8.28 -8.56
CA SER A 385 26.52 8.86 -7.27
C SER A 385 25.61 10.02 -6.86
N ILE A 386 25.33 10.96 -7.78
CA ILE A 386 24.39 12.07 -7.55
C ILE A 386 22.98 11.53 -7.28
N TYR A 387 22.55 10.56 -8.07
CA TYR A 387 21.22 9.97 -7.96
C TYR A 387 20.99 9.27 -6.62
N ILE A 388 21.94 8.44 -6.15
CA ILE A 388 21.79 7.82 -4.84
C ILE A 388 21.93 8.82 -3.70
N PHE A 389 22.81 9.81 -3.83
CA PHE A 389 22.94 10.86 -2.82
C PHE A 389 21.61 11.61 -2.62
N ALA A 390 20.95 12.02 -3.70
CA ALA A 390 19.64 12.66 -3.62
C ALA A 390 18.58 11.74 -2.99
N LYS A 391 18.58 10.46 -3.35
CA LYS A 391 17.66 9.46 -2.79
C LYS A 391 17.88 9.28 -1.28
N ILE A 392 19.13 9.23 -0.83
CA ILE A 392 19.51 9.16 0.59
C ILE A 392 19.10 10.44 1.34
N MET A 393 19.24 11.61 0.72
CA MET A 393 18.83 12.88 1.32
C MET A 393 17.32 12.98 1.53
N CYS A 394 16.53 12.50 0.57
CA CYS A 394 15.07 12.50 0.65
C CYS A 394 14.53 11.46 1.65
N VAL A 395 15.18 10.29 1.77
CA VAL A 395 14.71 9.18 2.62
C VAL A 395 15.23 9.32 4.07
N GLY A 396 14.40 8.95 5.06
CA GLY A 396 14.81 8.96 6.48
C GLY A 396 15.93 7.94 6.79
N ILE A 397 16.90 8.29 7.64
CA ILE A 397 18.09 7.47 7.96
C ILE A 397 17.71 6.06 8.45
N LYS A 398 16.77 5.95 9.40
CA LYS A 398 16.26 4.66 9.90
C LYS A 398 15.55 3.84 8.81
N GLN A 399 14.97 4.49 7.81
CA GLN A 399 14.27 3.85 6.69
C GLN A 399 15.22 3.33 5.60
N ILE A 400 16.38 3.98 5.44
CA ILE A 400 17.46 3.50 4.57
C ILE A 400 17.96 2.13 5.05
N GLN A 401 18.13 1.95 6.37
CA GLN A 401 18.55 0.68 6.96
C GLN A 401 17.57 -0.47 6.66
N ARG A 402 16.26 -0.17 6.61
CA ARG A 402 15.24 -1.16 6.24
C ARG A 402 15.19 -1.44 4.73
N ARG A 403 15.76 -0.57 3.89
CA ARG A 403 15.76 -0.70 2.43
C ARG A 403 17.09 -1.24 1.92
N PHE A 404 17.26 -2.56 2.07
CA PHE A 404 18.44 -3.33 1.64
C PHE A 404 18.94 -2.98 0.22
N TRP A 405 18.04 -2.77 -0.75
CA TRP A 405 18.43 -2.42 -2.13
C TRP A 405 19.16 -1.08 -2.27
N ILE A 406 18.84 -0.08 -1.45
CA ILE A 406 19.53 1.23 -1.48
C ILE A 406 20.96 1.04 -0.98
N ILE A 407 21.15 0.22 0.05
CA ILE A 407 22.47 -0.10 0.61
C ILE A 407 23.32 -0.86 -0.40
N ILE A 408 22.75 -1.89 -1.05
CA ILE A 408 23.46 -2.62 -2.12
C ILE A 408 23.90 -1.65 -3.21
N PHE A 409 23.01 -0.78 -3.68
CA PHE A 409 23.35 0.16 -4.75
C PHE A 409 24.47 1.11 -4.32
N LEU A 410 24.45 1.61 -3.08
CA LEU A 410 25.52 2.44 -2.53
C LEU A 410 26.86 1.71 -2.54
N ILE A 411 26.90 0.48 -2.03
CA ILE A 411 28.11 -0.36 -1.99
C ILE A 411 28.65 -0.59 -3.40
N VAL A 412 27.78 -0.92 -4.36
CA VAL A 412 28.16 -1.16 -5.76
C VAL A 412 28.69 0.10 -6.43
N VAL A 413 28.07 1.27 -6.20
CA VAL A 413 28.57 2.55 -6.73
C VAL A 413 29.96 2.87 -6.16
N ILE A 414 30.16 2.71 -4.84
CA ILE A 414 31.46 2.96 -4.19
C ILE A 414 32.51 2.02 -4.76
N TYR A 415 32.23 0.72 -4.81
CA TYR A 415 33.15 -0.28 -5.35
C TYR A 415 33.53 0.01 -6.81
N SER A 416 32.51 0.29 -7.64
CA SER A 416 32.71 0.60 -9.07
C SER A 416 33.53 1.88 -9.26
N SER A 417 33.33 2.89 -8.41
CA SER A 417 34.08 4.14 -8.45
C SER A 417 35.54 3.96 -8.02
N CYS A 418 35.79 3.17 -6.98
CA CYS A 418 37.14 2.83 -6.55
C CYS A 418 37.91 2.06 -7.63
N GLU A 419 37.30 1.02 -8.21
CA GLU A 419 37.96 0.25 -9.28
C GLU A 419 38.17 1.10 -10.53
N TRP A 420 37.21 1.96 -10.89
CA TRP A 420 37.36 2.91 -12.00
C TRP A 420 38.51 3.90 -11.75
N PHE A 421 38.64 4.43 -10.53
CA PHE A 421 39.74 5.32 -10.16
C PHE A 421 41.10 4.62 -10.21
N VAL A 422 41.20 3.38 -9.72
CA VAL A 422 42.42 2.56 -9.86
C VAL A 422 42.77 2.40 -11.34
N MET A 423 41.80 2.09 -12.20
CA MET A 423 42.07 1.99 -13.64
C MET A 423 42.48 3.32 -14.28
N LEU A 424 41.98 4.44 -13.78
CA LEU A 424 42.33 5.77 -14.27
C LEU A 424 43.76 6.18 -13.90
N VAL A 425 44.26 5.73 -12.75
CA VAL A 425 45.64 6.00 -12.32
C VAL A 425 46.63 5.08 -13.03
N PHE A 426 46.28 3.80 -13.18
CA PHE A 426 47.20 2.79 -13.73
C PHE A 426 47.10 2.58 -15.25
N LEU A 427 46.16 3.28 -15.93
CA LEU A 427 45.89 3.48 -17.38
C LEU A 427 46.18 2.34 -18.37
N ASN A 428 47.37 1.75 -18.32
CA ASN A 428 47.88 0.75 -19.26
C ASN A 428 48.39 -0.55 -18.60
N GLN A 429 48.80 -0.55 -17.33
CA GLN A 429 49.46 -1.72 -16.71
C GLN A 429 48.48 -2.82 -16.29
N LEU A 430 47.26 -2.44 -15.89
CA LEU A 430 46.20 -3.36 -15.46
C LEU A 430 45.17 -3.66 -16.57
N TYR A 431 45.47 -3.26 -17.80
CA TYR A 431 44.54 -3.34 -18.93
C TYR A 431 44.12 -4.79 -19.27
N HIS A 432 44.95 -5.78 -18.91
CA HIS A 432 44.69 -7.20 -19.12
C HIS A 432 44.04 -7.93 -17.92
N GLY A 433 43.68 -7.21 -16.85
CA GLY A 433 43.05 -7.79 -15.66
C GLY A 433 41.54 -8.01 -15.78
N ILE A 434 41.00 -8.90 -14.95
CA ILE A 434 39.55 -9.11 -14.78
C ILE A 434 38.93 -7.86 -14.15
N ARG A 435 37.93 -7.26 -14.81
CA ARG A 435 37.21 -6.09 -14.30
C ARG A 435 35.97 -6.53 -13.53
N LEU A 436 36.09 -6.61 -12.20
CA LEU A 436 35.05 -7.13 -11.31
C LEU A 436 33.79 -6.26 -11.33
N ARG A 437 33.91 -4.94 -11.50
CA ARG A 437 32.78 -4.00 -11.60
C ARG A 437 31.76 -4.34 -12.70
N ARG A 438 32.20 -5.00 -13.78
CA ARG A 438 31.31 -5.41 -14.89
C ARG A 438 30.21 -6.37 -14.40
N ILE A 439 30.56 -7.25 -13.46
CA ILE A 439 29.64 -8.24 -12.88
C ILE A 439 28.52 -7.54 -12.11
N PHE A 440 28.81 -6.38 -11.52
CA PHE A 440 27.86 -5.64 -10.69
C PHE A 440 26.95 -4.67 -11.48
N ARG A 441 27.22 -4.39 -12.77
CA ARG A 441 26.39 -3.47 -13.58
C ARG A 441 24.89 -3.81 -13.61
N PRO A 442 24.47 -5.09 -13.72
CA PRO A 442 23.05 -5.46 -13.69
C PRO A 442 22.33 -5.05 -12.39
N VAL A 443 23.07 -4.87 -11.28
CA VAL A 443 22.50 -4.43 -10.00
C VAL A 443 21.90 -3.03 -10.11
N PHE A 444 22.50 -2.13 -10.91
CA PHE A 444 21.95 -0.79 -11.15
C PHE A 444 20.56 -0.86 -11.80
N MET A 445 20.36 -1.80 -12.71
CA MET A 445 19.07 -2.04 -13.37
C MET A 445 18.04 -2.63 -12.40
N ILE A 446 18.44 -3.61 -11.58
CA ILE A 446 17.57 -4.22 -10.56
C ILE A 446 17.09 -3.17 -9.55
N GLU A 447 17.96 -2.24 -9.14
CA GLU A 447 17.57 -1.16 -8.23
C GLU A 447 16.47 -0.27 -8.84
N SER A 448 16.63 0.11 -10.10
CA SER A 448 15.69 1.02 -10.77
C SER A 448 14.31 0.42 -11.04
N SER A 449 14.19 -0.91 -11.11
CA SER A 449 12.96 -1.60 -11.54
C SER A 449 12.23 -2.29 -10.37
N PRO A 450 11.00 -1.87 -10.03
CA PRO A 450 10.21 -2.53 -8.99
C PRO A 450 9.74 -3.93 -9.40
N LEU A 451 9.54 -4.17 -10.71
CA LEU A 451 9.15 -5.48 -11.23
C LEU A 451 10.27 -6.51 -11.04
N MET A 452 11.51 -6.11 -11.34
CA MET A 452 12.68 -6.98 -11.17
C MET A 452 12.95 -7.31 -9.70
N LYS A 453 12.78 -6.34 -8.79
CA LYS A 453 12.88 -6.57 -7.34
C LYS A 453 11.86 -7.63 -6.88
N LYS A 454 10.62 -7.55 -7.36
CA LYS A 454 9.57 -8.53 -7.06
C LYS A 454 9.87 -9.90 -7.64
N ALA A 455 10.37 -9.97 -8.87
CA ALA A 455 10.79 -11.22 -9.51
C ALA A 455 11.93 -11.90 -8.73
N PHE A 456 12.92 -11.12 -8.28
CA PHE A 456 14.02 -11.61 -7.46
C PHE A 456 13.55 -12.11 -6.09
N GLN A 457 12.61 -11.38 -5.44
CA GLN A 457 12.01 -11.83 -4.18
C GLN A 457 11.23 -13.13 -4.34
N ALA A 458 10.48 -13.30 -5.43
CA ALA A 458 9.76 -14.53 -5.73
C ALA A 458 10.73 -15.71 -5.95
N LEU A 459 11.84 -15.48 -6.67
CA LEU A 459 12.90 -16.49 -6.84
C LEU A 459 13.53 -16.86 -5.49
N ASN A 460 13.81 -15.87 -4.64
CA ASN A 460 14.41 -16.10 -3.34
C ASN A 460 13.47 -16.84 -2.37
N ALA A 461 12.16 -16.55 -2.41
CA ALA A 461 11.16 -17.25 -1.60
C ALA A 461 11.11 -18.76 -1.93
N ASN A 462 11.35 -19.12 -3.19
CA ASN A 462 11.37 -20.50 -3.67
C ASN A 462 12.79 -21.12 -3.70
N SER A 463 13.80 -20.43 -3.14
CA SER A 463 15.19 -20.87 -3.23
C SER A 463 15.41 -22.23 -2.57
N LEU A 464 14.77 -22.51 -1.43
CA LEU A 464 14.93 -23.76 -0.71
C LEU A 464 14.41 -24.97 -1.49
N THR A 465 13.24 -24.83 -2.15
CA THR A 465 12.67 -25.91 -2.96
C THR A 465 13.51 -26.16 -4.22
N ILE A 466 14.01 -25.09 -4.85
CA ILE A 466 14.95 -25.18 -5.96
C ILE A 466 16.23 -25.92 -5.53
N ILE A 467 16.84 -25.53 -4.41
CA ILE A 467 18.07 -26.17 -3.89
C ILE A 467 17.82 -27.65 -3.60
N ALA A 468 16.70 -28.00 -2.97
CA ALA A 468 16.35 -29.39 -2.69
C ALA A 468 16.22 -30.22 -3.98
N SER A 469 15.55 -29.68 -5.01
CA SER A 469 15.40 -30.37 -6.30
C SER A 469 16.72 -30.56 -7.03
N ILE A 470 17.61 -29.55 -7.02
CA ILE A 470 18.95 -29.64 -7.61
C ILE A 470 19.80 -30.66 -6.85
N SER A 471 19.69 -30.70 -5.53
CA SER A 471 20.43 -31.65 -4.69
C SER A 471 20.00 -33.08 -4.97
N LEU A 472 18.70 -33.32 -5.12
CA LEU A 472 18.16 -34.62 -5.50
C LEU A 472 18.62 -35.04 -6.91
N ALA A 473 18.58 -34.12 -7.88
CA ALA A 473 19.08 -34.36 -9.22
C ALA A 473 20.58 -34.70 -9.22
N LEU A 474 21.38 -34.02 -8.39
CA LEU A 474 22.81 -34.30 -8.23
C LEU A 474 23.04 -35.70 -7.66
N ILE A 475 22.32 -36.10 -6.61
CA ILE A 475 22.41 -37.45 -6.04
C ILE A 475 22.07 -38.51 -7.09
N HIS A 476 21.02 -38.28 -7.87
CA HIS A 476 20.62 -39.18 -8.96
C HIS A 476 21.74 -39.31 -10.01
N ILE A 477 22.30 -38.19 -10.48
CA ILE A 477 23.41 -38.20 -11.44
C ILE A 477 24.62 -38.97 -10.87
N LEU A 478 24.98 -38.74 -9.61
CA LEU A 478 26.09 -39.43 -8.96
C LEU A 478 25.86 -40.94 -8.84
N PHE A 479 24.63 -41.36 -8.50
CA PHE A 479 24.27 -42.77 -8.42
C PHE A 479 24.41 -43.47 -9.78
N PHE A 480 23.85 -42.89 -10.84
CA PHE A 480 23.95 -43.48 -12.19
C PHE A 480 25.36 -43.42 -12.75
N ALA A 481 26.15 -42.40 -12.43
CA ALA A 481 27.57 -42.35 -12.78
C ALA A 481 28.36 -43.48 -12.11
N ALA A 482 28.11 -43.76 -10.83
CA ALA A 482 28.71 -44.89 -10.13
C ALA A 482 28.30 -46.23 -10.73
N MET A 483 27.02 -46.42 -11.01
CA MET A 483 26.51 -47.63 -11.67
C MET A 483 27.10 -47.80 -13.08
N ALA A 484 27.24 -46.72 -13.85
CA ALA A 484 27.86 -46.76 -15.17
C ALA A 484 29.34 -47.15 -15.10
N MET A 485 30.08 -46.72 -14.08
CA MET A 485 31.47 -47.17 -13.86
C MET A 485 31.55 -48.68 -13.58
N PHE A 486 30.54 -49.28 -12.93
CA PHE A 486 30.47 -50.72 -12.71
C PHE A 486 30.01 -51.51 -13.95
N LEU A 487 29.07 -50.97 -14.73
CA LEU A 487 28.53 -51.63 -15.93
C LEU A 487 29.46 -51.51 -17.15
N PHE A 488 30.17 -50.39 -17.25
CA PHE A 488 31.14 -50.10 -18.30
C PHE A 488 32.54 -49.89 -17.67
N PRO A 489 33.10 -50.92 -17.01
CA PRO A 489 34.45 -50.82 -16.48
C PRO A 489 35.40 -50.55 -17.64
N ARG A 490 36.37 -49.66 -17.41
CA ARG A 490 37.35 -49.28 -18.41
C ARG A 490 38.07 -50.55 -18.89
N SER A 491 37.88 -50.92 -20.16
CA SER A 491 38.67 -51.99 -20.75
C SER A 491 40.12 -51.54 -20.77
N ASP A 492 41.02 -52.29 -20.12
CA ASP A 492 42.47 -52.08 -20.14
C ASP A 492 43.03 -52.30 -21.56
N VAL A 493 42.80 -51.35 -22.47
CA VAL A 493 43.33 -51.37 -23.84
C VAL A 493 44.77 -50.83 -23.87
N TYR A 494 45.53 -51.02 -22.79
CA TYR A 494 46.93 -50.59 -22.69
C TYR A 494 47.92 -51.65 -22.21
N ASP A 495 47.60 -52.95 -22.31
CA ASP A 495 48.57 -54.02 -22.00
C ASP A 495 48.98 -54.92 -23.18
N HIS A 496 48.63 -54.56 -24.41
CA HIS A 496 49.04 -55.31 -25.61
C HIS A 496 50.36 -54.86 -26.27
N LYS A 497 51.03 -53.82 -25.76
CA LYS A 497 52.31 -53.34 -26.35
C LYS A 497 53.59 -53.83 -25.66
N LYS A 498 53.51 -54.69 -24.63
CA LYS A 498 54.70 -55.18 -23.90
C LYS A 498 55.02 -56.67 -24.10
N LYS A 499 54.28 -57.39 -24.96
CA LYS A 499 54.45 -58.84 -25.18
C LYS A 499 55.01 -59.26 -26.54
N SER A 500 55.64 -58.36 -27.31
CA SER A 500 56.27 -58.70 -28.60
C SER A 500 57.78 -58.41 -28.70
N ILE A 501 58.52 -58.40 -27.58
CA ILE A 501 60.00 -58.24 -27.58
C ILE A 501 60.74 -59.51 -27.09
N PHE A 502 60.02 -60.59 -26.79
CA PHE A 502 60.65 -61.90 -26.55
C PHE A 502 59.95 -62.97 -27.38
N THR A 503 60.35 -63.09 -28.64
CA THR A 503 60.44 -64.35 -29.40
C THR A 503 61.34 -64.12 -30.61
#